data_AF-A0AAE3L349-F1
#
_entry.id   AF-A0AAE3L349-F1
#
_cell.length_a   1.000
_cell.length_b   1.000
_cell.length_c   1.000
_cell.angle_alpha   90.00
_cell.angle_beta   90.00
_cell.angle_gamma   90.00
#
_symmetry.space_group_name_H-M   'P 1'
#
loop_
_entity.id
_entity.type
_entity.pdbx_description
1 polymer ?
#
loop_
_entity_poly.entity_id
_entity_poly.type
_entity_poly.pdbx_seq_one_letter_code
_entity_poly.pdbx_strand_id
1 'polypeptide(L)' 'MDTLAINLQSWENILIKKLKEKNQLGTTDIAELWKVTTRTARTRLRKMMEKGIIIRIGTSAKDPYAVFKLK' A
#
# COMPACT_ATOMS: atom_id res chain seq x y z
N MET A 1 -16.94 18.85 -1.26
CA MET A 1 -15.81 18.13 -1.89
C MET A 1 -14.63 18.28 -0.95
N ASP A 2 -14.67 17.59 0.19
CA ASP A 2 -13.69 17.78 1.26
C ASP A 2 -12.45 16.94 0.98
N THR A 3 -11.56 17.49 0.15
CA THR A 3 -10.17 17.05 0.09
C THR A 3 -9.47 17.52 1.35
N LEU A 4 -9.64 16.75 2.44
CA LEU A 4 -8.72 16.76 3.57
C LEU A 4 -7.31 16.67 2.99
N ALA A 5 -6.46 17.67 3.25
CA ALA A 5 -5.07 17.63 2.88
C ALA A 5 -4.38 16.49 3.64
N ILE A 6 -4.45 15.28 3.09
CA ILE A 6 -3.76 14.12 3.64
C ILE A 6 -2.27 14.45 3.56
N ASN A 7 -1.65 14.70 4.71
CA ASN A 7 -0.21 14.86 4.81
C ASN A 7 0.43 13.49 4.53
N LEU A 8 0.67 13.24 3.24
CA LEU A 8 1.24 12.00 2.73
C LEU A 8 2.75 12.02 2.94
N GLN A 9 3.25 11.01 3.63
CA GLN A 9 4.69 10.80 3.77
C GLN A 9 5.29 10.42 2.41
N SER A 10 6.58 10.68 2.23
CA SER A 10 7.31 10.40 0.97
C SER A 10 7.08 8.96 0.47
N TRP A 11 7.12 7.96 1.36
CA TRP A 11 6.90 6.56 0.98
C TRP A 11 5.43 6.24 0.63
N GLU A 12 4.46 6.94 1.22
CA GLU A 12 3.04 6.80 0.86
C GLU A 12 2.81 7.30 -0.57
N ASN A 13 3.37 8.47 -0.91
CA ASN A 13 3.31 9.04 -2.25
C ASN A 13 3.93 8.14 -3.31
N ILE A 14 5.07 7.51 -3.00
CA ILE A 14 5.72 6.56 -3.92
C ILE A 14 4.79 5.39 -4.24
N LEU A 15 4.15 4.79 -3.23
CA LEU A 15 3.24 3.68 -3.45
C LEU A 15 1.99 4.12 -4.23
N ILE A 16 1.40 5.27 -3.89
CA ILE A 16 0.23 5.79 -4.60
C ILE A 16 0.56 6.01 -6.07
N LYS A 17 1.68 6.65 -6.37
CA LYS A 17 2.14 6.87 -7.75
C LYS A 17 2.28 5.53 -8.47
N LYS A 18 2.90 4.54 -7.83
CA LYS A 18 3.09 3.22 -8.43
C LYS A 18 1.78 2.45 -8.61
N LEU A 19 0.82 2.58 -7.70
CA LEU A 19 -0.50 1.97 -7.82
C LEU A 19 -1.37 2.62 -8.90
N LYS A 20 -1.16 3.91 -9.18
CA LYS A 20 -1.77 4.58 -10.34
C LYS A 20 -1.23 4.05 -11.67
N GLU A 21 0.05 3.66 -11.71
CA GLU A 21 0.68 3.05 -12.90
C GLU A 21 0.33 1.55 -13.02
N LYS A 22 0.46 0.81 -11.92
CA LYS A 22 0.15 -0.62 -11.80
C LYS A 22 -1.03 -0.75 -10.85
N ASN A 23 -2.23 -0.95 -11.40
CA ASN A 23 -3.50 -1.05 -10.67
C ASN A 23 -3.48 -1.89 -9.38
N GLN A 24 -2.53 -2.82 -9.22
CA GLN A 24 -2.31 -3.59 -8.00
C GLN A 24 -0.84 -3.96 -7.82
N LEU A 25 -0.40 -4.09 -6.57
CA LEU A 25 0.93 -4.56 -6.22
C LEU A 25 0.88 -5.55 -5.05
N GLY A 26 1.77 -6.55 -5.06
CA GLY A 26 1.94 -7.48 -3.96
C GLY A 26 2.83 -6.91 -2.85
N THR A 27 2.85 -7.57 -1.69
CA THR A 27 3.69 -7.14 -0.55
C THR A 27 5.18 -7.09 -0.92
N THR A 28 5.66 -8.05 -1.71
CA THR A 28 7.07 -8.14 -2.13
C THR A 28 7.44 -6.99 -3.05
N ASP A 29 6.64 -6.72 -4.10
CA ASP A 29 6.86 -5.60 -5.02
C ASP A 29 6.93 -4.26 -4.28
N ILE A 30 6.07 -4.08 -3.28
CA ILE A 30 6.00 -2.86 -2.48
C ILE A 30 7.22 -2.75 -1.55
N ALA A 31 7.69 -3.86 -1.00
CA ALA A 31 8.90 -3.89 -0.18
C ALA A 31 10.14 -3.48 -1.00
N GLU A 32 10.24 -3.98 -2.23
CA GLU A 32 11.28 -3.59 -3.19
C GLU A 32 11.18 -2.12 -3.59
N LEU A 33 9.97 -1.65 -3.92
CA LEU A 33 9.68 -0.25 -4.26
C LEU A 33 10.16 0.71 -3.16
N TRP A 34 9.93 0.34 -1.90
CA TRP A 34 10.36 1.13 -0.75
C TRP A 34 11.79 0.87 -0.30
N LYS A 35 12.48 -0.12 -0.88
CA LYS A 35 13.80 -0.61 -0.44
C LYS A 35 13.82 -0.96 1.05
N VAL A 36 12.78 -1.64 1.52
CA VAL A 36 12.66 -2.09 2.92
C VAL A 36 12.35 -3.58 3.00
N THR A 37 12.46 -4.15 4.20
CA THR A 37 12.06 -5.55 4.42
C THR A 37 10.54 -5.72 4.32
N THR A 38 10.10 -6.94 3.97
CA THR A 38 8.67 -7.29 3.91
C THR A 38 7.95 -7.08 5.24
N ARG A 39 8.64 -7.28 6.37
CA ARG A 39 8.11 -6.96 7.71
C ARG A 39 7.79 -5.47 7.85
N THR A 40 8.72 -4.60 7.45
CA THR A 40 8.52 -3.14 7.48
C THR A 40 7.42 -2.71 6.50
N ALA A 41 7.40 -3.30 5.30
CA ALA A 41 6.37 -3.02 4.30
C ALA A 41 4.97 -3.36 4.83
N ARG A 42 4.78 -4.52 5.48
CA ARG A 42 3.51 -4.91 6.08
C ARG A 42 3.03 -3.91 7.15
N THR A 43 3.93 -3.42 8.00
CA THR A 43 3.59 -2.40 8.99
C THR A 43 3.14 -1.09 8.34
N ARG A 44 3.83 -0.64 7.28
CA ARG A 44 3.46 0.56 6.52
C ARG A 44 2.13 0.40 5.77
N LEU A 45 1.93 -0.75 5.13
CA LEU A 45 0.68 -1.09 4.44
C LEU A 45 -0.51 -1.11 5.40
N ARG A 46 -0.32 -1.64 6.61
CA ARG A 46 -1.35 -1.59 7.66
C ARG A 46 -1.74 -0.15 7.98
N LYS A 47 -0.77 0.74 8.19
CA LYS A 47 -1.04 2.17 8.43
C LYS A 47 -1.81 2.82 7.28
N MET A 48 -1.45 2.50 6.03
CA MET A 48 -2.16 3.05 4.86
C MET A 48 -3.59 2.50 4.72
N MET A 49 -3.82 1.23 5.10
CA MET A 49 -5.17 0.66 5.16
C MET A 49 -6.01 1.30 6.27
N GLU A 50 -5.43 1.51 7.45
CA GLU A 50 -6.07 2.19 8.59
C GLU A 50 -6.42 3.64 8.24
N LYS A 51 -5.57 4.33 7.47
CA LYS A 51 -5.84 5.66 6.89
C LYS A 51 -6.88 5.64 5.75
N GLY A 52 -7.30 4.47 5.29
CA GLY A 52 -8.26 4.32 4.19
C GLY A 52 -7.71 4.69 2.82
N ILE A 53 -6.39 4.73 2.63
CA ILE A 53 -5.76 5.10 1.35
C ILE A 53 -5.75 3.92 0.38
N ILE A 54 -5.54 2.70 0.91
CA ILE A 54 -5.47 1.47 0.13
C ILE A 54 -6.38 0.40 0.73
N ILE A 55 -6.73 -0.57 -0.10
CA ILE A 55 -7.43 -1.79 0.30
C ILE A 55 -6.58 -3.02 -0.02
N ARG A 56 -6.69 -4.05 0.82
CA ARG A 56 -6.09 -5.36 0.57
C ARG A 56 -7.11 -6.28 -0.07
N ILE A 57 -6.72 -6.90 -1.18
CA ILE A 57 -7.49 -7.92 -1.89
C ILE A 57 -6.76 -9.24 -1.72
N GLY A 58 -7.40 -10.19 -1.05
CA GLY A 58 -6.88 -11.53 -0.82
C GLY A 58 -7.94 -12.41 -0.18
N THR A 59 -7.79 -13.72 -0.34
CA THR A 59 -8.74 -14.74 0.12
C THR A 59 -8.70 -14.96 1.63
N SER A 60 -7.55 -14.71 2.25
CA SER A 60 -7.30 -14.91 3.69
C SER A 60 -6.30 -13.90 4.23
N ALA A 61 -6.27 -13.70 5.55
CA ALA A 61 -5.30 -12.84 6.23
C ALA A 61 -3.83 -13.25 5.96
N LYS A 62 -3.59 -14.54 5.73
CA LYS A 62 -2.26 -15.11 5.42
C LYS A 62 -2.02 -15.37 3.94
N ASP A 63 -2.93 -14.92 3.08
CA ASP A 63 -2.84 -15.14 1.63
C ASP A 63 -1.50 -14.58 1.09
N PRO A 64 -0.61 -15.46 0.56
CA PRO A 64 0.67 -15.04 0.02
C PRO A 64 0.53 -14.25 -1.29
N TYR A 65 -0.61 -14.38 -1.98
CA TYR A 65 -0.91 -13.68 -3.23
C TYR A 65 -1.75 -12.42 -3.01
N ALA A 66 -1.92 -11.98 -1.77
CA ALA A 66 -2.66 -10.77 -1.48
C ALA A 66 -2.01 -9.55 -2.15
N VAL A 67 -2.85 -8.79 -2.84
CA VAL A 67 -2.47 -7.56 -3.53
C VAL A 67 -3.13 -6.36 -2.88
N PHE A 68 -2.54 -5.19 -3.09
CA PHE A 68 -3.04 -3.92 -2.59
C PHE A 68 -3.44 -3.03 -3.76
N LYS A 69 -4.55 -2.32 -3.61
CA LYS A 69 -5.08 -1.34 -4.57
C LYS A 69 -5.39 -0.03 -3.86
N LEU A 70 -5.46 1.07 -4.62
CA LEU A 70 -6.02 2.32 -4.11
C LEU A 70 -7.51 2.12 -3.81
N LYS A 71 -7.98 2.75 -2.73
CA LYS A 71 -9.40 2.76 -2.36
C LYS A 71 -10.19 3.68 -3.28
#